data_AF-A0A7S3GNB0-F1
#
_entry.id   AF-A0A7S3GNB0-F1
#
_cell.length_a   1.000
_cell.length_b   1.000
_cell.length_c   1.000
_cell.angle_alpha   90.00
_cell.angle_beta   90.00
_cell.angle_gamma   90.00
#
_symmetry.space_group_name_H-M   'P 1'
#
loop_
_entity.id
_entity.type
_entity.pdbx_description
1 polymer ?
#
loop_
_entity_poly.entity_id
_entity_poly.type
_entity_poly.pdbx_seq_one_letter_code
_entity_poly.pdbx_strand_id
1 'polypeptide(L)'
;MATSKEKCCSKEIFTRVFVLRSLVAISFVVAAALVGVFNYSMQSKNESNFATSQYNSVSAHAIQSMRGRFTRMNQGTRSMAKLYRHAFPNITSWPEVALAGFFDIAPEMQELSSLQNIVFSPLVEISKQASFENFMYTFFASEPSYPPFAGYTPAGPGIWALDQSKTNLMDMFYHDTTGNVYTYNTSYNSSFLQPPFQMSLLDASTIPTLAYNAHSNAVFGPQTDTILDCVKNSPDASYARENCTYLADVQPVYGELSILATSDSDLLSVLSFIHQPIVLDVDTADGVKGETVGFLGGAMRWDTLLEHTVPSYVSAIDVVITTSTTSFTYRMDHGEPKLIGLGDHHDTHYDNYARTIDLIEGMRLFTDTAYSLALYPRKQF
;
A
#
# COMPACT_ATOMS: atom_id res chain seq x y z
N MET A 1 -30.82 -101.40 -2.75
CA MET A 1 -31.72 -100.51 -3.52
C MET A 1 -32.29 -99.45 -2.57
N ALA A 2 -31.53 -98.39 -2.30
CA ALA A 2 -32.04 -97.16 -1.71
C ALA A 2 -32.26 -96.19 -2.88
N THR A 3 -33.42 -95.55 -2.89
CA THR A 3 -34.08 -94.96 -4.05
C THR A 3 -33.40 -93.67 -4.53
N SER A 4 -33.12 -93.58 -5.84
CA SER A 4 -32.54 -92.45 -6.57
C SER A 4 -33.35 -91.13 -6.51
N LYS A 5 -34.45 -91.07 -5.75
CA LYS A 5 -35.34 -89.89 -5.67
C LYS A 5 -34.94 -88.89 -4.58
N GLU A 6 -34.18 -89.27 -3.55
CA GLU A 6 -33.78 -88.33 -2.48
C GLU A 6 -32.65 -87.37 -2.87
N LYS A 7 -31.80 -87.72 -3.85
CA LYS A 7 -30.71 -86.84 -4.32
C LYS A 7 -31.21 -85.67 -5.19
N CYS A 8 -32.44 -85.73 -5.71
CA CYS A 8 -32.98 -84.69 -6.59
C CYS A 8 -33.55 -83.50 -5.81
N CYS A 9 -34.18 -83.73 -4.65
CA CYS A 9 -34.72 -82.66 -3.80
C CYS A 9 -33.64 -81.78 -3.14
N SER A 10 -32.46 -82.33 -2.85
CA SER A 10 -31.39 -81.60 -2.18
C SER A 10 -30.75 -80.48 -3.04
N LYS A 11 -30.69 -80.67 -4.37
CA LYS A 11 -30.09 -79.67 -5.28
C LYS A 11 -30.94 -78.40 -5.40
N GLU A 12 -32.26 -78.52 -5.50
CA GLU A 12 -33.13 -77.35 -5.59
C GLU A 12 -33.09 -76.50 -4.32
N ILE A 13 -33.06 -77.14 -3.15
CA ILE A 13 -32.95 -76.45 -1.86
C ILE A 13 -31.62 -75.69 -1.79
N PHE A 14 -30.52 -76.32 -2.20
CA PHE A 14 -29.20 -75.69 -2.19
C PHE A 14 -29.13 -74.48 -3.13
N THR A 15 -29.66 -74.59 -4.35
CA THR A 15 -29.72 -73.48 -5.31
C THR A 15 -30.57 -72.32 -4.78
N ARG A 16 -31.73 -72.59 -4.18
CA ARG A 16 -32.59 -71.53 -3.60
C ARG A 16 -31.90 -70.81 -2.44
N VAL A 17 -31.26 -71.55 -1.53
CA VAL A 17 -30.53 -70.96 -0.40
C VAL A 17 -29.34 -70.12 -0.90
N PHE A 18 -28.61 -70.60 -1.91
CA PHE A 18 -27.50 -69.85 -2.50
C PHE A 18 -27.98 -68.55 -3.15
N VAL A 19 -29.03 -68.61 -3.99
CA VAL A 19 -29.60 -67.42 -4.65
C VAL A 19 -30.09 -66.40 -3.63
N LEU A 20 -30.81 -66.82 -2.59
CA LEU A 20 -31.27 -65.91 -1.54
C LEU A 20 -30.11 -65.24 -0.79
N ARG A 21 -29.05 -66.00 -0.45
CA ARG A 21 -27.85 -65.44 0.18
C ARG A 21 -27.13 -64.45 -0.72
N SER A 22 -27.00 -64.76 -2.02
CA SER A 22 -26.41 -63.85 -3.00
C SER A 22 -27.22 -62.57 -3.16
N LEU A 23 -28.55 -62.65 -3.21
CA LEU A 23 -29.41 -61.47 -3.29
C LEU A 23 -29.29 -60.57 -2.06
N VAL A 24 -29.29 -61.16 -0.86
CA VAL A 24 -29.08 -60.42 0.39
C VAL A 24 -27.70 -59.75 0.38
N ALA A 25 -26.65 -60.47 -0.01
CA ALA A 25 -25.30 -59.90 -0.12
C ALA A 25 -25.25 -58.73 -1.11
N ILE A 26 -25.85 -58.88 -2.30
CA ILE A 26 -25.93 -57.82 -3.30
C ILE A 26 -26.72 -56.62 -2.75
N SER A 27 -27.84 -56.85 -2.06
CA SER A 27 -28.62 -55.75 -1.46
C SER A 27 -27.82 -54.98 -0.41
N PHE A 28 -26.97 -55.64 0.38
CA PHE A 28 -26.10 -54.96 1.34
C PHE A 28 -25.00 -54.16 0.65
N VAL A 29 -24.41 -54.69 -0.43
CA VAL A 29 -23.42 -53.96 -1.23
C VAL A 29 -24.03 -52.72 -1.87
N VAL A 30 -25.23 -52.85 -2.47
CA VAL A 30 -25.93 -51.71 -3.07
C VAL A 30 -26.32 -50.68 -2.01
N ALA A 31 -26.86 -51.12 -0.87
CA ALA A 31 -27.21 -50.21 0.23
C ALA A 31 -25.96 -49.48 0.76
N ALA A 32 -24.85 -50.18 0.97
CA ALA A 32 -23.60 -49.58 1.41
C ALA A 32 -23.04 -48.57 0.39
N ALA A 33 -23.11 -48.88 -0.90
CA ALA A 33 -22.68 -47.97 -1.97
C ALA A 33 -23.55 -46.70 -2.01
N LEU A 34 -24.88 -46.84 -1.93
CA LEU A 34 -25.81 -45.71 -1.92
C LEU A 34 -25.62 -44.80 -0.70
N VAL A 35 -25.47 -45.39 0.50
CA VAL A 35 -25.20 -44.63 1.73
C VAL A 35 -23.83 -43.95 1.64
N GLY A 36 -22.82 -44.62 1.09
CA GLY A 36 -21.49 -44.05 0.87
C GLY A 36 -21.51 -42.84 -0.06
N VAL A 37 -22.17 -42.96 -1.22
CA VAL A 37 -22.32 -41.84 -2.17
C VAL A 37 -23.14 -40.70 -1.58
N PHE A 38 -24.23 -40.99 -0.87
CA PHE A 38 -25.05 -39.98 -0.22
C PHE A 38 -24.27 -39.24 0.89
N ASN A 39 -23.57 -39.97 1.76
CA ASN A 39 -22.77 -39.38 2.82
C ASN A 39 -21.62 -38.54 2.26
N TYR A 40 -20.92 -39.04 1.24
CA TYR A 40 -19.88 -38.28 0.54
C TYR A 40 -20.44 -36.99 -0.07
N SER A 41 -21.55 -37.07 -0.81
CA SER A 41 -22.17 -35.89 -1.42
C SER A 41 -22.64 -34.86 -0.38
N MET A 42 -23.24 -35.31 0.72
CA MET A 42 -23.67 -34.42 1.81
C MET A 42 -22.48 -33.79 2.52
N GLN A 43 -21.44 -34.57 2.80
CA GLN A 43 -20.21 -34.09 3.42
C GLN A 43 -19.50 -33.07 2.52
N SER A 44 -19.30 -33.36 1.23
CA SER A 44 -18.68 -32.42 0.29
C SER A 44 -19.48 -31.13 0.15
N LYS A 45 -20.82 -31.20 0.18
CA LYS A 45 -21.68 -30.00 0.16
C LYS A 45 -21.53 -29.19 1.45
N ASN A 46 -21.47 -29.86 2.60
CA ASN A 46 -21.28 -29.20 3.89
C ASN A 46 -19.89 -28.55 4.01
N GLU A 47 -18.84 -29.24 3.57
CA GLU A 47 -17.47 -28.73 3.52
C GLU A 47 -17.39 -27.51 2.58
N SER A 48 -17.98 -27.59 1.39
CA SER A 48 -18.03 -26.46 0.45
C SER A 48 -18.79 -25.25 1.00
N ASN A 49 -19.94 -25.48 1.65
CA ASN A 49 -20.71 -24.42 2.30
C ASN A 49 -19.94 -23.79 3.47
N PHE A 50 -19.29 -24.61 4.28
CA PHE A 50 -18.47 -24.15 5.40
C PHE A 50 -17.30 -23.30 4.92
N ALA A 51 -16.53 -23.79 3.93
CA ALA A 51 -15.42 -23.05 3.32
C ALA A 51 -15.90 -21.72 2.72
N THR A 52 -17.01 -21.72 1.97
CA THR A 52 -17.59 -20.50 1.41
C THR A 52 -17.99 -19.50 2.49
N SER A 53 -18.62 -19.96 3.57
CA SER A 53 -19.01 -19.11 4.70
C SER A 53 -17.79 -18.52 5.43
N GLN A 54 -16.76 -19.34 5.67
CA GLN A 54 -15.52 -18.90 6.30
C GLN A 54 -14.80 -17.87 5.43
N TYR A 55 -14.68 -18.13 4.13
CA TYR A 55 -14.10 -17.20 3.17
C TYR A 55 -14.84 -15.86 3.13
N ASN A 56 -16.18 -15.88 3.10
CA ASN A 56 -17.00 -14.66 3.12
C ASN A 56 -16.76 -13.82 4.39
N SER A 57 -16.64 -14.48 5.55
CA SER A 57 -16.36 -13.80 6.82
C SER A 57 -14.96 -13.18 6.82
N VAL A 58 -13.94 -13.95 6.42
CA VAL A 58 -12.55 -13.50 6.38
C VAL A 58 -12.36 -12.36 5.39
N SER A 59 -12.90 -12.48 4.18
CA SER A 59 -12.81 -11.44 3.15
C SER A 59 -13.51 -10.15 3.58
N ALA A 60 -14.70 -10.23 4.17
CA ALA A 60 -15.40 -9.05 4.69
C ALA A 60 -14.60 -8.35 5.81
N HIS A 61 -14.01 -9.11 6.73
CA HIS A 61 -13.15 -8.58 7.79
C HIS A 61 -11.89 -7.92 7.21
N ALA A 62 -11.20 -8.61 6.29
CA ALA A 62 -10.02 -8.10 5.61
C ALA A 62 -10.30 -6.76 4.92
N ILE A 63 -11.38 -6.71 4.15
CA ILE A 63 -11.86 -5.49 3.48
C ILE A 63 -12.08 -4.34 4.48
N GLN A 64 -12.78 -4.61 5.60
CA GLN A 64 -13.04 -3.60 6.61
C GLN A 64 -11.75 -3.12 7.29
N SER A 65 -10.81 -4.02 7.55
CA SER A 65 -9.49 -3.72 8.12
C SER A 65 -8.71 -2.78 7.19
N MET A 66 -8.67 -3.07 5.90
CA MET A 66 -7.99 -2.25 4.89
C MET A 66 -8.58 -0.84 4.81
N ARG A 67 -9.91 -0.71 4.71
CA ARG A 67 -10.58 0.61 4.73
C ARG A 67 -10.26 1.41 5.99
N GLY A 68 -10.22 0.73 7.14
CA GLY A 68 -9.82 1.33 8.40
C GLY A 68 -8.39 1.87 8.36
N ARG A 69 -7.44 1.13 7.79
CA ARG A 69 -6.03 1.54 7.66
C ARG A 69 -5.88 2.76 6.75
N PHE A 70 -6.51 2.75 5.57
CA PHE A 70 -6.52 3.90 4.65
C PHE A 70 -7.10 5.16 5.30
N THR A 71 -8.19 5.02 6.03
CA THR A 71 -8.80 6.13 6.77
C THR A 71 -7.84 6.71 7.81
N ARG A 72 -7.17 5.86 8.59
CA ARG A 72 -6.18 6.28 9.60
C ARG A 72 -4.95 6.94 8.98
N MET A 73 -4.49 6.44 7.83
CA MET A 73 -3.40 7.05 7.07
C MET A 73 -3.68 8.52 6.71
N ASN A 74 -4.86 8.77 6.11
CA ASN A 74 -5.30 10.12 5.79
C ASN A 74 -5.47 10.98 7.04
N GLN A 75 -6.08 10.44 8.10
CA GLN A 75 -6.26 11.19 9.35
C GLN A 75 -4.95 11.54 10.05
N GLY A 76 -3.97 10.64 10.07
CA GLY A 76 -2.67 10.86 10.72
C GLY A 76 -1.87 11.94 10.01
N THR A 77 -1.76 11.87 8.68
CA THR A 77 -1.07 12.90 7.88
C THR A 77 -1.74 14.27 7.98
N ARG A 78 -3.08 14.32 7.95
CA ARG A 78 -3.86 15.54 8.22
C ARG A 78 -3.61 16.12 9.60
N SER A 79 -3.50 15.26 10.62
CA SER A 79 -3.25 15.68 12.00
C SER A 79 -1.85 16.28 12.14
N MET A 80 -0.83 15.66 11.52
CA MET A 80 0.52 16.21 11.48
C MET A 80 0.61 17.52 10.69
N ALA A 81 -0.03 17.63 9.53
CA ALA A 81 -0.06 18.89 8.78
C ALA A 81 -0.73 20.02 9.56
N LYS A 82 -1.82 19.69 10.27
CA LYS A 82 -2.49 20.62 11.19
C LYS A 82 -1.57 21.04 12.34
N LEU A 83 -0.78 20.13 12.91
CA LEU A 83 0.19 20.44 13.96
C LEU A 83 1.24 21.46 13.47
N TYR A 84 1.85 21.24 12.29
CA TYR A 84 2.79 22.19 11.69
C TYR A 84 2.16 23.57 11.47
N ARG A 85 0.95 23.62 10.91
CA ARG A 85 0.22 24.88 10.72
C ARG A 85 0.00 25.63 12.03
N HIS A 86 -0.36 24.93 13.10
CA HIS A 86 -0.59 25.57 14.40
C HIS A 86 0.71 26.00 15.08
N ALA A 87 1.80 25.24 14.91
CA ALA A 87 3.11 25.58 15.43
C ALA A 87 3.74 26.78 14.68
N PHE A 88 3.50 26.88 13.37
CA PHE A 88 4.12 27.87 12.49
C PHE A 88 3.07 28.61 11.63
N PRO A 89 2.19 29.41 12.25
CA PRO A 89 1.10 30.08 11.54
C PRO A 89 1.56 31.24 10.65
N ASN A 90 2.77 31.76 10.88
CA ASN A 90 3.29 32.90 10.12
C ASN A 90 3.99 32.44 8.84
N ILE A 91 3.47 32.87 7.68
CA ILE A 91 4.03 32.54 6.37
C ILE A 91 5.48 33.02 6.20
N THR A 92 5.88 34.13 6.81
CA THR A 92 7.24 34.66 6.64
C THR A 92 8.32 33.82 7.32
N SER A 93 7.94 32.92 8.23
CA SER A 93 8.86 31.97 8.86
C SER A 93 9.19 30.78 7.94
N TRP A 94 8.40 30.54 6.90
CA TRP A 94 8.61 29.44 5.96
C TRP A 94 9.63 29.82 4.87
N PRO A 95 10.53 28.90 4.48
CA PRO A 95 10.56 27.47 4.81
C PRO A 95 11.38 27.07 6.05
N GLU A 96 11.97 28.03 6.78
CA GLU A 96 12.93 27.82 7.88
C GLU A 96 12.24 27.43 9.21
N VAL A 97 11.40 26.40 9.16
CA VAL A 97 10.67 25.87 10.32
C VAL A 97 11.01 24.41 10.56
N ALA A 98 11.12 24.04 11.84
CA ALA A 98 11.32 22.66 12.26
C ALA A 98 10.46 22.39 13.50
N LEU A 99 9.64 21.33 13.46
CA LEU A 99 8.80 20.98 14.60
C LEU A 99 9.67 20.41 15.73
N ALA A 100 9.70 21.11 16.87
CA ALA A 100 10.35 20.61 18.08
C ALA A 100 9.63 19.35 18.58
N GLY A 101 10.39 18.32 18.97
CA GLY A 101 9.83 17.02 19.37
C GLY A 101 9.29 16.18 18.22
N PHE A 102 9.60 16.52 16.96
CA PHE A 102 9.19 15.72 15.80
C PHE A 102 9.61 14.25 15.93
N PHE A 103 10.81 13.97 16.42
CA PHE A 103 11.33 12.60 16.58
C PHE A 103 10.61 11.79 17.67
N ASP A 104 9.92 12.46 18.59
CA ASP A 104 9.07 11.79 19.59
C ASP A 104 7.67 11.55 19.02
N ILE A 105 7.10 12.56 18.33
CA ILE A 105 5.71 12.54 17.85
C ILE A 105 5.55 11.69 16.58
N ALA A 106 6.49 11.78 15.65
CA ALA A 106 6.34 11.21 14.32
C ALA A 106 6.32 9.66 14.32
N PRO A 107 7.13 8.94 15.13
CA PRO A 107 7.02 7.48 15.24
C PRO A 107 5.66 7.01 15.78
N GLU A 108 5.08 7.69 16.78
CA GLU A 108 3.74 7.37 17.29
C GLU A 108 2.67 7.59 16.22
N MET A 109 2.77 8.73 15.50
CA MET A 109 1.85 9.03 14.42
C MET A 109 2.01 8.07 13.24
N GLN A 110 3.22 7.59 12.96
CA GLN A 110 3.51 6.59 11.94
C GLN A 110 2.73 5.30 12.24
N GLU A 111 2.82 4.78 13.47
CA GLU A 111 2.10 3.58 13.89
C GLU A 111 0.58 3.76 13.79
N LEU A 112 0.06 4.85 14.36
CA LEU A 112 -1.37 5.15 14.35
C LEU A 112 -1.95 5.31 12.94
N SER A 113 -1.15 5.89 12.03
CA SER A 113 -1.54 6.13 10.64
C SER A 113 -1.29 4.93 9.71
N SER A 114 -0.69 3.83 10.20
CA SER A 114 -0.31 2.68 9.37
C SER A 114 0.60 3.07 8.19
N LEU A 115 1.46 4.08 8.39
CA LEU A 115 2.49 4.49 7.45
C LEU A 115 3.82 3.83 7.80
N GLN A 116 4.72 3.70 6.82
CA GLN A 116 6.09 3.25 7.06
C GLN A 116 6.95 4.38 7.64
N ASN A 117 6.67 5.62 7.26
CA ASN A 117 7.34 6.80 7.78
C ASN A 117 6.43 8.02 7.69
N ILE A 118 6.81 9.07 8.41
CA ILE A 118 6.25 10.40 8.26
C ILE A 118 7.37 11.33 7.83
N VAL A 119 7.11 12.09 6.77
CA VAL A 119 8.06 13.00 6.14
C VAL A 119 7.45 14.39 6.10
N PHE A 120 8.17 15.37 6.61
CA PHE A 120 7.89 16.79 6.40
C PHE A 120 8.84 17.32 5.31
N SER A 121 8.28 17.96 4.30
CA SER A 121 9.02 18.61 3.21
C SER A 121 8.50 20.03 2.99
N PRO A 122 9.25 21.09 3.37
CA PRO A 122 8.83 22.46 3.08
C PRO A 122 8.89 22.77 1.58
N LEU A 123 8.11 23.75 1.15
CA LEU A 123 8.26 24.38 -0.16
C LEU A 123 9.26 25.52 -0.08
N VAL A 124 10.40 25.35 -0.75
CA VAL A 124 11.52 26.29 -0.71
C VAL A 124 11.54 27.07 -2.02
N GLU A 125 11.12 28.33 -1.98
CA GLU A 125 11.32 29.24 -3.12
C GLU A 125 12.81 29.33 -3.48
N ILE A 126 13.14 29.44 -4.76
CA ILE A 126 14.53 29.49 -5.23
C ILE A 126 15.30 30.66 -4.59
N SER A 127 14.62 31.78 -4.34
CA SER A 127 15.18 32.96 -3.65
C SER A 127 15.59 32.69 -2.19
N LYS A 128 15.00 31.68 -1.53
CA LYS A 128 15.24 31.30 -0.13
C LYS A 128 16.09 30.03 0.00
N GLN A 129 16.50 29.41 -1.10
CA GLN A 129 17.26 28.16 -1.10
C GLN A 129 18.51 28.24 -0.21
N ALA A 130 19.36 29.24 -0.42
CA ALA A 130 20.62 29.35 0.32
C ALA A 130 20.43 29.56 1.83
N SER A 131 19.42 30.33 2.24
CA SER A 131 19.15 30.55 3.67
C SER A 131 18.54 29.30 4.31
N PHE A 132 17.64 28.62 3.60
CA PHE A 132 17.07 27.35 4.03
C PHE A 132 18.13 26.25 4.16
N GLU A 133 19.06 26.09 3.23
CA GLU A 133 20.14 25.11 3.35
C GLU A 133 21.00 25.36 4.59
N ASN A 134 21.34 26.63 4.87
CA ASN A 134 22.06 26.99 6.08
C ASN A 134 21.26 26.65 7.36
N PHE A 135 19.96 26.95 7.38
CA PHE A 135 19.06 26.54 8.46
C PHE A 135 19.01 25.02 8.63
N MET A 136 18.81 24.28 7.54
CA MET A 136 18.70 22.83 7.50
C MET A 136 19.95 22.14 8.06
N TYR A 137 21.14 22.51 7.60
CA TYR A 137 22.39 21.91 8.11
C TYR A 137 22.70 22.30 9.54
N THR A 138 22.33 23.53 9.96
CA THR A 138 22.42 23.91 11.37
C THR A 138 21.51 23.04 12.24
N PHE A 139 20.28 22.80 11.77
CA PHE A 139 19.33 21.93 12.46
C PHE A 139 19.85 20.49 12.54
N PHE A 140 20.28 19.89 11.42
CA PHE A 140 20.85 18.54 11.38
C PHE A 140 22.05 18.37 12.32
N ALA A 141 22.93 19.37 12.40
CA ALA A 141 24.07 19.33 13.31
C ALA A 141 23.66 19.45 14.79
N SER A 142 22.53 20.11 15.08
CA SER A 142 22.05 20.35 16.45
C SER A 142 21.15 19.23 17.00
N GLU A 143 20.52 18.45 16.13
CA GLU A 143 19.53 17.43 16.47
C GLU A 143 20.20 16.04 16.55
N PRO A 144 20.32 15.43 17.75
CA PRO A 144 21.06 14.18 17.95
C PRO A 144 20.55 12.99 17.14
N SER A 145 19.28 13.05 16.71
CA SER A 145 18.66 11.99 15.91
C SER A 145 19.24 11.87 14.50
N TYR A 146 19.87 12.94 13.98
CA TYR A 146 20.50 12.90 12.67
C TYR A 146 21.95 12.42 12.71
N PRO A 147 22.38 11.62 11.71
CA PRO A 147 23.79 11.33 11.54
C PRO A 147 24.56 12.59 11.08
N PRO A 148 25.88 12.67 11.32
CA PRO A 148 26.71 13.82 10.92
C PRO A 148 26.71 14.13 9.41
N PHE A 149 26.31 13.16 8.58
CA PHE A 149 26.25 13.26 7.12
C PHE A 149 24.82 13.38 6.58
N ALA A 150 23.83 13.71 7.42
CA ALA A 150 22.45 13.93 6.99
C ALA A 150 22.38 14.97 5.86
N GLY A 151 21.74 14.58 4.74
CA GLY A 151 21.62 15.43 3.55
C GLY A 151 22.91 15.63 2.76
N TYR A 152 24.00 14.90 3.04
CA TYR A 152 25.21 14.93 2.19
C TYR A 152 25.11 13.87 1.09
N THR A 153 25.51 14.24 -0.12
CA THR A 153 25.57 13.33 -1.28
C THR A 153 26.93 13.43 -1.97
N PRO A 154 27.21 12.62 -3.01
CA PRO A 154 28.36 12.82 -3.88
C PRO A 154 28.53 14.24 -4.43
N ALA A 155 27.44 14.99 -4.58
CA ALA A 155 27.46 16.39 -5.04
C ALA A 155 27.89 17.38 -3.94
N GLY A 156 28.06 16.92 -2.70
CA GLY A 156 28.34 17.75 -1.53
C GLY A 156 27.08 18.07 -0.71
N PRO A 157 27.16 19.09 0.16
CA PRO A 157 26.00 19.60 0.89
C PRO A 157 25.12 20.46 -0.02
N GLY A 158 23.82 20.40 0.18
CA GLY A 158 22.79 21.20 -0.47
C GLY A 158 21.53 20.39 -0.75
N ILE A 159 20.49 21.07 -1.22
CA ILE A 159 19.33 20.40 -1.82
C ILE A 159 19.79 19.77 -3.14
N TRP A 160 19.65 18.47 -3.30
CA TRP A 160 20.24 17.75 -4.42
C TRP A 160 19.17 17.09 -5.29
N ALA A 161 19.48 16.83 -6.55
CA ALA A 161 18.60 16.15 -7.49
C ALA A 161 19.39 15.14 -8.35
N LEU A 162 18.66 14.37 -9.17
CA LEU A 162 19.23 13.36 -10.06
C LEU A 162 19.06 13.76 -11.53
N ASP A 163 20.16 13.80 -12.26
CA ASP A 163 20.18 13.87 -13.72
C ASP A 163 20.28 12.46 -14.30
N GLN A 164 19.11 11.89 -14.60
CA GLN A 164 19.00 10.54 -15.18
C GLN A 164 19.57 10.43 -16.60
N SER A 165 19.96 11.54 -17.24
CA SER A 165 20.67 11.49 -18.53
C SER A 165 22.13 11.06 -18.40
N LYS A 166 22.69 11.07 -17.19
CA LYS A 166 24.07 10.70 -16.91
C LYS A 166 24.19 9.20 -16.66
N THR A 167 25.20 8.58 -17.25
CA THR A 167 25.47 7.14 -17.09
C THR A 167 26.37 6.83 -15.90
N ASN A 168 27.20 7.78 -15.47
CA ASN A 168 28.04 7.62 -14.29
C ASN A 168 27.25 8.01 -13.05
N LEU A 169 27.15 7.09 -12.09
CA LEU A 169 26.42 7.29 -10.84
C LEU A 169 26.82 8.58 -10.11
N MET A 170 28.10 8.92 -10.06
CA MET A 170 28.57 10.11 -9.34
C MET A 170 28.17 11.40 -10.05
N ASP A 171 28.06 11.37 -11.39
CA ASP A 171 27.66 12.52 -12.20
C ASP A 171 26.14 12.71 -12.23
N MET A 172 25.36 11.70 -11.80
CA MET A 172 23.90 11.81 -11.69
C MET A 172 23.50 12.78 -10.57
N PHE A 173 24.27 12.87 -9.49
CA PHE A 173 23.97 13.76 -8.38
C PHE A 173 24.40 15.17 -8.72
N TYR A 174 23.50 16.14 -8.55
CA TYR A 174 23.85 17.55 -8.65
C TYR A 174 23.16 18.36 -7.54
N HIS A 175 23.82 19.44 -7.11
CA HIS A 175 23.25 20.46 -6.21
C HIS A 175 22.23 21.29 -6.99
N ASP A 176 20.95 21.14 -6.67
CA ASP A 176 19.88 21.82 -7.37
C ASP A 176 19.63 23.20 -6.75
N THR A 177 20.14 24.21 -7.43
CA THR A 177 19.98 25.63 -7.07
C THR A 177 18.96 26.35 -7.94
N THR A 178 18.31 25.62 -8.84
CA THR A 178 17.50 26.20 -9.92
C THR A 178 16.02 25.83 -9.83
N GLY A 179 15.71 24.68 -9.24
CA GLY A 179 14.37 24.09 -9.28
C GLY A 179 13.95 23.66 -10.68
N ASN A 180 14.91 23.43 -11.57
CA ASN A 180 14.63 22.95 -12.91
C ASN A 180 14.27 21.46 -12.86
N VAL A 181 13.12 21.13 -13.43
CA VAL A 181 12.62 19.77 -13.55
C VAL A 181 12.87 19.28 -14.97
N TYR A 182 13.67 18.21 -15.11
CA TYR A 182 14.02 17.62 -16.40
C TYR A 182 13.32 16.28 -16.67
N THR A 183 12.65 15.71 -15.66
CA THR A 183 12.15 14.32 -15.70
C THR A 183 10.67 14.22 -16.11
N TYR A 184 9.91 15.31 -16.03
CA TYR A 184 8.52 15.41 -16.50
C TYR A 184 8.16 16.86 -16.85
N ASN A 185 7.02 17.05 -17.51
CA ASN A 185 6.54 18.39 -17.88
C ASN A 185 5.76 19.02 -16.72
N THR A 186 6.17 20.19 -16.25
CA THR A 186 5.56 20.91 -15.12
C THR A 186 5.37 22.39 -15.44
N SER A 187 4.26 22.97 -14.93
CA SER A 187 4.06 24.43 -14.93
C SER A 187 4.83 25.16 -13.83
N TYR A 188 5.43 24.42 -12.90
CA TYR A 188 6.16 24.94 -11.74
C TYR A 188 7.68 24.86 -11.92
N ASN A 189 8.15 24.72 -13.17
CA ASN A 189 9.58 24.69 -13.46
C ASN A 189 10.27 25.95 -12.94
N SER A 190 11.42 25.78 -12.28
CA SER A 190 12.20 26.86 -11.67
C SER A 190 11.47 27.68 -10.59
N SER A 191 10.38 27.16 -10.01
CA SER A 191 9.56 27.91 -9.05
C SER A 191 9.97 27.65 -7.60
N PHE A 192 10.24 26.39 -7.25
CA PHE A 192 10.56 25.98 -5.89
C PHE A 192 11.36 24.67 -5.86
N LEU A 193 11.78 24.29 -4.67
CA LEU A 193 12.35 22.99 -4.32
C LEU A 193 11.51 22.36 -3.20
N GLN A 194 11.48 21.02 -3.14
CA GLN A 194 10.75 20.29 -2.11
C GLN A 194 11.64 19.23 -1.45
N PRO A 195 12.57 19.62 -0.56
CA PRO A 195 13.41 18.67 0.15
C PRO A 195 12.69 17.99 1.32
N PRO A 196 12.71 16.65 1.44
CA PRO A 196 12.47 15.97 2.71
C PRO A 196 13.43 16.50 3.77
N PHE A 197 12.87 17.06 4.84
CA PHE A 197 13.61 17.76 5.87
C PHE A 197 13.50 17.09 7.24
N GLN A 198 12.31 16.65 7.67
CA GLN A 198 12.14 15.86 8.90
C GLN A 198 11.49 14.52 8.59
N MET A 199 12.08 13.40 9.06
CA MET A 199 11.63 12.04 8.75
C MET A 199 11.61 11.15 10.00
N SER A 200 10.54 10.39 10.23
CA SER A 200 10.42 9.52 11.41
C SER A 200 11.34 8.30 11.37
N LEU A 201 11.67 7.83 10.16
CA LEU A 201 12.55 6.69 9.93
C LEU A 201 13.87 7.21 9.34
N LEU A 202 14.94 7.13 10.14
CA LEU A 202 16.31 7.47 9.75
C LEU A 202 17.17 6.20 9.78
N ASP A 203 17.27 5.54 8.64
CA ASP A 203 18.15 4.39 8.43
C ASP A 203 19.03 4.59 7.19
N ALA A 204 19.92 3.63 6.91
CA ALA A 204 20.85 3.74 5.79
C ALA A 204 20.17 3.90 4.42
N SER A 205 18.91 3.48 4.27
CA SER A 205 18.13 3.61 3.04
C SER A 205 17.40 4.95 2.94
N THR A 206 17.01 5.56 4.06
CA THR A 206 16.27 6.82 4.08
C THR A 206 17.16 8.06 4.25
N ILE A 207 18.30 7.95 4.93
CA ILE A 207 19.23 9.07 5.13
C ILE A 207 19.64 9.74 3.80
N PRO A 208 19.92 8.99 2.71
CA PRO A 208 20.23 9.61 1.43
C PRO A 208 19.10 10.48 0.89
N THR A 209 17.83 10.19 1.23
CA THR A 209 16.66 10.93 0.73
C THR A 209 16.46 12.29 1.39
N LEU A 210 17.15 12.57 2.50
CA LEU A 210 17.17 13.91 3.09
C LEU A 210 17.76 14.92 2.10
N ALA A 211 17.19 16.12 2.06
CA ALA A 211 17.55 17.18 1.13
C ALA A 211 17.38 16.82 -0.36
N TYR A 212 16.79 15.67 -0.71
CA TYR A 212 16.48 15.34 -2.10
C TYR A 212 15.37 16.25 -2.62
N ASN A 213 15.54 16.96 -3.73
CA ASN A 213 14.46 17.71 -4.34
C ASN A 213 13.40 16.75 -4.90
N ALA A 214 12.41 16.38 -4.09
CA ALA A 214 11.36 15.45 -4.48
C ALA A 214 10.56 15.94 -5.70
N HIS A 215 10.42 17.27 -5.87
CA HIS A 215 9.73 17.86 -7.02
C HIS A 215 10.44 17.58 -8.36
N SER A 216 11.76 17.36 -8.35
CA SER A 216 12.53 16.98 -9.54
C SER A 216 12.30 15.54 -9.99
N ASN A 217 11.64 14.72 -9.18
CA ASN A 217 11.40 13.30 -9.45
C ASN A 217 10.11 13.10 -10.26
N ALA A 218 10.15 12.29 -11.32
CA ALA A 218 8.96 12.01 -12.14
C ALA A 218 7.85 11.25 -11.41
N VAL A 219 8.15 10.60 -10.28
CA VAL A 219 7.16 9.95 -9.43
C VAL A 219 6.46 10.97 -8.54
N PHE A 220 7.22 11.78 -7.80
CA PHE A 220 6.67 12.67 -6.76
C PHE A 220 6.22 14.02 -7.31
N GLY A 221 6.97 14.59 -8.25
CA GLY A 221 6.75 15.92 -8.78
C GLY A 221 5.35 16.16 -9.37
N PRO A 222 4.82 15.30 -10.26
CA PRO A 222 3.46 15.45 -10.78
C PRO A 222 2.38 15.49 -9.70
N GLN A 223 2.60 14.81 -8.57
CA GLN A 223 1.67 14.76 -7.45
C GLN A 223 1.68 16.09 -6.69
N THR A 224 2.88 16.63 -6.45
CA THR A 224 3.06 17.96 -5.88
C THR A 224 2.35 19.01 -6.72
N ASP A 225 2.56 19.01 -8.04
CA ASP A 225 1.88 19.92 -8.97
C ASP A 225 0.36 19.82 -8.87
N THR A 226 -0.16 18.59 -8.85
CA THR A 226 -1.59 18.31 -8.74
C THR A 226 -2.18 18.85 -7.44
N ILE A 227 -1.47 18.72 -6.31
CA ILE A 227 -1.90 19.31 -5.04
C ILE A 227 -1.85 20.83 -5.09
N LEU A 228 -0.78 21.41 -5.64
CA LEU A 228 -0.65 22.86 -5.76
C LEU A 228 -1.77 23.47 -6.61
N ASP A 229 -2.11 22.83 -7.72
CA ASP A 229 -3.24 23.22 -8.55
C ASP A 229 -4.57 23.07 -7.80
N CYS A 230 -4.77 21.99 -7.04
CA CYS A 230 -5.95 21.84 -6.19
C CYS A 230 -6.07 22.97 -5.17
N VAL A 231 -5.00 23.29 -4.43
CA VAL A 231 -5.01 24.34 -3.41
C VAL A 231 -5.24 25.71 -4.06
N LYS A 232 -4.56 26.01 -5.18
CA LYS A 232 -4.71 27.27 -5.93
C LYS A 232 -6.13 27.50 -6.45
N ASN A 233 -6.79 26.43 -6.89
CA ASN A 233 -8.15 26.48 -7.43
C ASN A 233 -9.24 26.26 -6.37
N SER A 234 -8.85 26.05 -5.10
CA SER A 234 -9.81 25.87 -4.00
C SER A 234 -10.51 27.19 -3.66
N PRO A 235 -11.79 27.14 -3.24
CA PRO A 235 -12.54 28.34 -2.87
C PRO A 235 -11.98 29.04 -1.62
N ASP A 236 -11.42 28.27 -0.69
CA ASP A 236 -10.82 28.77 0.55
C ASP A 236 -9.79 27.78 1.10
N ALA A 237 -9.05 28.20 2.12
CA ALA A 237 -8.04 27.37 2.76
C ALA A 237 -8.63 26.13 3.45
N SER A 238 -9.83 26.22 4.03
CA SER A 238 -10.49 25.09 4.70
C SER A 238 -10.79 23.97 3.73
N TYR A 239 -11.33 24.29 2.56
CA TYR A 239 -11.56 23.33 1.49
C TYR A 239 -10.25 22.67 1.07
N ALA A 240 -9.21 23.46 0.81
CA ALA A 240 -7.89 22.96 0.41
C ALA A 240 -7.32 21.96 1.43
N ARG A 241 -7.40 22.28 2.73
CA ARG A 241 -6.92 21.43 3.84
C ARG A 241 -7.65 20.09 3.93
N GLU A 242 -8.91 20.05 3.53
CA GLU A 242 -9.77 18.87 3.69
C GLU A 242 -9.83 17.99 2.44
N ASN A 243 -9.56 18.55 1.26
CA ASN A 243 -9.83 17.88 -0.01
C ASN A 243 -8.59 17.74 -0.91
N CYS A 244 -7.52 18.53 -0.74
CA CYS A 244 -6.34 18.46 -1.60
C CYS A 244 -5.26 17.47 -1.14
N THR A 245 -5.63 16.46 -0.35
CA THR A 245 -4.74 15.34 0.00
C THR A 245 -4.60 14.43 -1.22
N TYR A 246 -3.37 14.12 -1.63
CA TYR A 246 -3.12 13.25 -2.78
C TYR A 246 -2.58 11.90 -2.35
N LEU A 247 -3.09 10.83 -2.95
CA LEU A 247 -2.50 9.49 -2.82
C LEU A 247 -1.90 9.08 -4.17
N ALA A 248 -0.59 8.90 -4.15
CA ALA A 248 0.26 8.47 -5.25
C ALA A 248 -0.06 7.07 -5.72
N ASP A 249 -0.11 6.91 -7.04
CA ASP A 249 -0.11 5.57 -7.65
C ASP A 249 1.11 4.76 -7.20
N VAL A 250 0.99 3.45 -7.33
CA VAL A 250 1.96 2.50 -6.81
C VAL A 250 3.28 2.57 -7.55
N GLN A 251 4.34 2.37 -6.78
CA GLN A 251 5.71 2.41 -7.24
C GLN A 251 6.38 1.08 -6.87
N PRO A 252 6.79 0.28 -7.86
CA PRO A 252 7.56 -0.91 -7.58
C PRO A 252 8.92 -0.52 -7.01
N VAL A 253 9.36 -1.23 -5.97
CA VAL A 253 10.66 -1.08 -5.36
C VAL A 253 11.51 -2.28 -5.74
N TYR A 254 12.58 -2.00 -6.47
CA TYR A 254 13.59 -2.96 -6.87
C TYR A 254 14.85 -2.72 -6.04
N GLY A 255 15.49 -3.79 -5.55
CA GLY A 255 16.74 -3.69 -4.77
C GLY A 255 16.66 -2.83 -3.49
N GLU A 256 17.80 -2.66 -2.81
CA GLU A 256 17.88 -1.94 -1.52
C GLU A 256 17.81 -0.40 -1.66
N LEU A 257 18.23 0.15 -2.80
CA LEU A 257 18.20 1.59 -3.08
C LEU A 257 17.34 1.84 -4.33
N SER A 258 16.05 2.04 -4.11
CA SER A 258 15.06 2.22 -5.19
C SER A 258 15.43 3.31 -6.19
N ILE A 259 16.07 4.40 -5.72
CA ILE A 259 16.51 5.52 -6.56
C ILE A 259 17.61 5.16 -7.57
N LEU A 260 18.33 4.06 -7.34
CA LEU A 260 19.42 3.58 -8.20
C LEU A 260 19.11 2.23 -8.84
N ALA A 261 17.96 1.65 -8.54
CA ALA A 261 17.65 0.30 -8.95
C ALA A 261 17.37 0.24 -10.44
N THR A 262 17.96 -0.76 -11.09
CA THR A 262 17.69 -1.09 -12.49
C THR A 262 16.54 -2.10 -12.59
N SER A 263 15.86 -2.15 -13.73
CA SER A 263 14.74 -3.08 -14.01
C SER A 263 15.09 -4.56 -13.86
N ASP A 264 16.37 -4.91 -13.83
CA ASP A 264 16.85 -6.30 -13.72
C ASP A 264 16.94 -6.80 -12.27
N SER A 265 16.71 -5.93 -11.29
CA SER A 265 16.72 -6.30 -9.87
C SER A 265 15.40 -6.95 -9.43
N ASP A 266 15.45 -7.80 -8.42
CA ASP A 266 14.26 -8.44 -7.87
C ASP A 266 13.29 -7.39 -7.32
N LEU A 267 12.00 -7.57 -7.61
CA LEU A 267 10.92 -6.77 -7.04
C LEU A 267 10.78 -7.13 -5.56
N LEU A 268 11.18 -6.21 -4.67
CA LEU A 268 11.15 -6.44 -3.23
C LEU A 268 9.81 -6.04 -2.61
N SER A 269 9.22 -4.94 -3.10
CA SER A 269 8.07 -4.30 -2.48
C SER A 269 7.30 -3.46 -3.50
N VAL A 270 6.08 -3.07 -3.12
CA VAL A 270 5.29 -2.06 -3.80
C VAL A 270 4.93 -0.99 -2.78
N LEU A 271 5.16 0.27 -3.12
CA LEU A 271 4.87 1.43 -2.27
C LEU A 271 3.80 2.32 -2.89
N SER A 272 3.05 3.01 -2.06
CA SER A 272 2.35 4.25 -2.44
C SER A 272 2.78 5.36 -1.49
N PHE A 273 2.46 6.60 -1.83
CA PHE A 273 2.81 7.77 -1.03
C PHE A 273 1.57 8.64 -0.84
N ILE A 274 1.27 9.00 0.40
CA ILE A 274 0.24 9.99 0.68
C ILE A 274 0.93 11.34 0.90
N HIS A 275 0.39 12.39 0.31
CA HIS A 275 0.86 13.76 0.41
C HIS A 275 -0.28 14.67 0.88
N GLN A 276 -0.10 15.25 2.05
CA GLN A 276 -0.99 16.19 2.68
C GLN A 276 -0.38 17.60 2.63
N PRO A 277 -1.01 18.57 1.95
CA PRO A 277 -0.53 19.94 1.97
C PRO A 277 -0.69 20.57 3.35
N ILE A 278 0.30 21.37 3.73
CA ILE A 278 0.24 22.32 4.83
C ILE A 278 -0.18 23.66 4.22
N VAL A 279 -1.42 24.07 4.50
CA VAL A 279 -2.02 25.27 3.92
C VAL A 279 -2.23 26.33 4.99
N LEU A 280 -1.58 27.48 4.83
CA LEU A 280 -1.77 28.67 5.67
C LEU A 280 -2.86 29.58 5.09
N ASP A 281 -3.42 30.41 5.95
CA ASP A 281 -4.35 31.48 5.55
C ASP A 281 -3.53 32.71 5.15
N VAL A 282 -3.77 33.26 3.96
CA VAL A 282 -3.08 34.45 3.43
C VAL A 282 -4.10 35.47 2.99
N ASP A 283 -3.97 36.69 3.51
CA ASP A 283 -4.81 37.82 3.13
C ASP A 283 -4.48 38.28 1.71
N THR A 284 -5.45 38.18 0.81
CA THR A 284 -5.36 38.68 -0.57
C THR A 284 -6.38 39.78 -0.81
N ALA A 285 -6.26 40.49 -1.94
CA ALA A 285 -7.24 41.51 -2.32
C ALA A 285 -8.67 40.96 -2.46
N ASP A 286 -8.82 39.66 -2.75
CA ASP A 286 -10.10 38.97 -2.91
C ASP A 286 -10.60 38.31 -1.61
N GLY A 287 -9.91 38.50 -0.48
CA GLY A 287 -10.17 37.84 0.81
C GLY A 287 -9.08 36.86 1.22
N VAL A 288 -9.36 36.01 2.21
CA VAL A 288 -8.41 35.03 2.74
C VAL A 288 -8.34 33.81 1.80
N LYS A 289 -7.16 33.54 1.22
CA LYS A 289 -6.91 32.35 0.41
C LYS A 289 -5.96 31.39 1.11
N GLY A 290 -5.98 30.14 0.69
CA GLY A 290 -5.03 29.13 1.13
C GLY A 290 -3.73 29.21 0.34
N GLU A 291 -2.58 29.19 1.03
CA GLU A 291 -1.27 29.05 0.40
C GLU A 291 -0.53 27.82 0.95
N THR A 292 -0.03 26.97 0.06
CA THR A 292 0.76 25.80 0.43
C THR A 292 2.18 26.22 0.80
N VAL A 293 2.63 25.85 1.99
CA VAL A 293 3.98 26.18 2.49
C VAL A 293 4.89 24.94 2.65
N GLY A 294 4.31 23.75 2.50
CA GLY A 294 5.00 22.48 2.61
C GLY A 294 4.04 21.30 2.59
N PHE A 295 4.59 20.11 2.76
CA PHE A 295 3.85 18.86 2.73
C PHE A 295 4.21 18.00 3.93
N LEU A 296 3.20 17.33 4.48
CA LEU A 296 3.39 16.12 5.26
C LEU A 296 3.05 14.93 4.39
N GLY A 297 3.84 13.89 4.44
CA GLY A 297 3.54 12.67 3.73
C GLY A 297 4.13 11.46 4.39
N GLY A 298 4.00 10.33 3.72
CA GLY A 298 4.57 9.08 4.17
C GLY A 298 4.44 8.01 3.11
N ALA A 299 5.38 7.07 3.14
CA ALA A 299 5.31 5.87 2.35
C ALA A 299 4.35 4.87 2.99
N MET A 300 3.55 4.23 2.15
CA MET A 300 2.67 3.12 2.47
C MET A 300 3.22 1.89 1.77
N ARG A 301 3.77 0.92 2.53
CA ARG A 301 4.12 -0.37 1.96
C ARG A 301 2.91 -1.28 1.95
N TRP A 302 2.65 -1.91 0.81
CA TRP A 302 1.47 -2.76 0.67
C TRP A 302 1.56 -4.05 1.48
N ASP A 303 2.75 -4.60 1.69
CA ASP A 303 2.96 -5.73 2.60
C ASP A 303 2.58 -5.35 4.04
N THR A 304 3.15 -4.28 4.60
CA THR A 304 2.82 -3.81 5.95
C THR A 304 1.34 -3.44 6.11
N LEU A 305 0.70 -2.94 5.05
CA LEU A 305 -0.72 -2.62 5.07
C LEU A 305 -1.60 -3.89 5.12
N LEU A 306 -1.17 -4.94 4.41
CA LEU A 306 -1.85 -6.24 4.37
C LEU A 306 -1.56 -7.12 5.58
N GLU A 307 -0.52 -6.83 6.36
CA GLU A 307 -0.27 -7.50 7.62
C GLU A 307 -1.48 -7.39 8.55
N HIS A 308 -1.85 -8.51 9.17
CA HIS A 308 -3.01 -8.63 10.06
C HIS A 308 -4.38 -8.32 9.41
N THR A 309 -4.42 -8.13 8.08
CA THR A 309 -5.69 -7.98 7.35
C THR A 309 -6.38 -9.34 7.20
N VAL A 310 -5.59 -10.40 6.98
CA VAL A 310 -6.06 -11.78 7.02
C VAL A 310 -5.59 -12.43 8.32
N PRO A 311 -6.46 -13.14 9.06
CA PRO A 311 -6.07 -13.81 10.30
C PRO A 311 -4.96 -14.84 10.10
N SER A 312 -4.10 -15.02 11.09
CA SER A 312 -2.92 -15.91 10.97
C SER A 312 -3.24 -17.40 10.82
N TYR A 313 -4.46 -17.83 11.16
CA TYR A 313 -4.94 -19.20 10.93
C TYR A 313 -5.47 -19.41 9.51
N VAL A 314 -5.49 -18.38 8.67
CA VAL A 314 -5.95 -18.43 7.29
C VAL A 314 -4.77 -18.34 6.33
N SER A 315 -4.77 -19.24 5.35
CA SER A 315 -3.79 -19.30 4.27
C SER A 315 -4.52 -19.41 2.92
N ALA A 316 -3.76 -19.28 1.84
CA ALA A 316 -4.24 -19.56 0.49
C ALA A 316 -5.36 -18.61 0.02
N ILE A 317 -5.23 -17.33 0.37
CA ILE A 317 -5.97 -16.22 -0.25
C ILE A 317 -4.98 -15.44 -1.10
N ASP A 318 -5.29 -15.25 -2.38
CA ASP A 318 -4.58 -14.29 -3.22
C ASP A 318 -5.31 -12.93 -3.10
N VAL A 319 -4.55 -11.86 -2.88
CA VAL A 319 -5.03 -10.49 -2.78
C VAL A 319 -4.46 -9.71 -3.96
N VAL A 320 -5.34 -9.27 -4.84
CA VAL A 320 -5.00 -8.51 -6.04
C VAL A 320 -5.35 -7.06 -5.78
N ILE A 321 -4.36 -6.19 -5.87
CA ILE A 321 -4.56 -4.75 -5.82
C ILE A 321 -4.43 -4.23 -7.25
N THR A 322 -5.41 -3.44 -7.66
CA THR A 322 -5.43 -2.81 -8.99
C THR A 322 -5.56 -1.31 -8.82
N THR A 323 -4.66 -0.59 -9.48
CA THR A 323 -4.67 0.86 -9.59
C THR A 323 -5.05 1.30 -11.01
N SER A 324 -5.07 2.61 -11.27
CA SER A 324 -5.32 3.12 -12.63
C SER A 324 -4.24 2.71 -13.64
N THR A 325 -3.00 2.48 -13.20
CA THR A 325 -1.88 2.19 -14.12
C THR A 325 -1.36 0.76 -14.06
N THR A 326 -1.58 0.03 -12.96
CA THR A 326 -1.02 -1.31 -12.80
C THR A 326 -1.86 -2.18 -11.85
N SER A 327 -1.51 -3.45 -11.77
CA SER A 327 -1.98 -4.35 -10.72
C SER A 327 -0.82 -5.13 -10.13
N PHE A 328 -1.00 -5.72 -8.96
CA PHE A 328 -0.02 -6.59 -8.33
C PHE A 328 -0.71 -7.52 -7.34
N THR A 329 -0.09 -8.68 -7.14
CA THR A 329 -0.69 -9.76 -6.36
C THR A 329 0.16 -10.10 -5.14
N TYR A 330 -0.49 -10.14 -3.98
CA TYR A 330 0.05 -10.72 -2.76
C TYR A 330 -0.64 -12.06 -2.48
N ARG A 331 0.11 -13.00 -1.92
CA ARG A 331 -0.43 -14.24 -1.37
C ARG A 331 -0.39 -14.19 0.14
N MET A 332 -1.54 -14.41 0.77
CA MET A 332 -1.66 -14.52 2.20
C MET A 332 -1.37 -15.96 2.62
N ASP A 333 -0.32 -16.14 3.42
CA ASP A 333 0.11 -17.41 3.96
C ASP A 333 0.20 -17.28 5.48
N HIS A 334 -0.71 -17.91 6.21
CA HIS A 334 -0.85 -17.75 7.66
C HIS A 334 -0.95 -16.28 8.09
N GLY A 335 -1.76 -15.50 7.36
CA GLY A 335 -1.95 -14.06 7.57
C GLY A 335 -0.76 -13.18 7.16
N GLU A 336 0.35 -13.76 6.70
CA GLU A 336 1.51 -13.01 6.22
C GLU A 336 1.41 -12.76 4.71
N PRO A 337 1.54 -11.51 4.24
CA PRO A 337 1.50 -11.18 2.83
C PRO A 337 2.85 -11.48 2.16
N LYS A 338 2.83 -12.24 1.07
CA LYS A 338 4.00 -12.52 0.22
C LYS A 338 3.76 -11.97 -1.18
N LEU A 339 4.56 -11.00 -1.61
CA LEU A 339 4.46 -10.43 -2.95
C LEU A 339 4.74 -11.52 -4.00
N ILE A 340 3.79 -11.76 -4.89
CA ILE A 340 3.96 -12.71 -6.01
C ILE A 340 4.56 -12.00 -7.22
N GLY A 341 4.15 -10.75 -7.47
CA GLY A 341 4.67 -9.93 -8.56
C GLY A 341 3.67 -8.89 -9.05
N LEU A 342 4.11 -8.09 -10.03
CA LEU A 342 3.24 -7.18 -10.79
C LEU A 342 2.31 -7.98 -11.71
N GLY A 343 1.08 -7.52 -11.85
CA GLY A 343 -0.01 -8.17 -12.55
C GLY A 343 -0.97 -8.89 -11.62
N ASP A 344 -2.07 -9.36 -12.22
CA ASP A 344 -3.02 -10.24 -11.56
C ASP A 344 -2.57 -11.71 -11.74
N HIS A 345 -2.16 -12.33 -10.64
CA HIS A 345 -1.65 -13.71 -10.58
C HIS A 345 -2.57 -14.65 -9.80
N HIS A 346 -3.82 -14.28 -9.57
CA HIS A 346 -4.76 -15.18 -8.90
C HIS A 346 -5.09 -16.42 -9.77
N ASP A 347 -5.61 -17.47 -9.14
CA ASP A 347 -6.07 -18.65 -9.87
C ASP A 347 -7.45 -18.40 -10.49
N THR A 348 -7.48 -18.27 -11.83
CA THR A 348 -8.69 -17.98 -12.61
C THR A 348 -9.84 -18.98 -12.44
N HIS A 349 -9.59 -20.17 -11.87
CA HIS A 349 -10.65 -21.10 -11.51
C HIS A 349 -11.60 -20.51 -10.45
N TYR A 350 -11.13 -19.52 -9.69
CA TYR A 350 -11.83 -18.90 -8.56
C TYR A 350 -12.36 -17.49 -8.86
N ASP A 351 -12.41 -17.04 -10.12
CA ASP A 351 -12.96 -15.73 -10.53
C ASP A 351 -14.33 -15.43 -9.88
N ASN A 352 -15.20 -16.45 -9.86
CA ASN A 352 -16.57 -16.32 -9.34
C ASN A 352 -16.63 -16.09 -7.82
N TYR A 353 -15.52 -16.27 -7.11
CA TYR A 353 -15.41 -16.04 -5.68
C TYR A 353 -14.83 -14.67 -5.33
N ALA A 354 -14.46 -13.85 -6.33
CA ALA A 354 -13.90 -12.53 -6.11
C ALA A 354 -14.71 -11.71 -5.11
N ARG A 355 -14.00 -11.08 -4.16
CA ARG A 355 -14.55 -10.07 -3.26
C ARG A 355 -13.79 -8.78 -3.49
N THR A 356 -14.38 -7.90 -4.29
CA THR A 356 -13.76 -6.65 -4.71
C THR A 356 -14.31 -5.47 -3.94
N ILE A 357 -13.44 -4.53 -3.62
CA ILE A 357 -13.82 -3.26 -3.01
C ILE A 357 -13.00 -2.10 -3.55
N ASP A 358 -13.62 -0.93 -3.61
CA ASP A 358 -12.90 0.34 -3.74
C ASP A 358 -12.37 0.78 -2.37
N LEU A 359 -11.04 0.93 -2.29
CA LEU A 359 -10.31 1.27 -1.08
C LEU A 359 -10.40 2.76 -0.74
N ILE A 360 -10.60 3.62 -1.72
CA ILE A 360 -10.68 5.08 -1.55
C ILE A 360 -12.12 5.59 -1.45
N GLU A 361 -13.12 4.71 -1.65
CA GLU A 361 -14.53 5.04 -1.48
C GLU A 361 -14.80 5.65 -0.09
N GLY A 362 -15.33 6.87 -0.07
CA GLY A 362 -15.68 7.59 1.15
C GLY A 362 -14.51 8.38 1.76
N MET A 363 -13.30 8.29 1.20
CA MET A 363 -12.18 9.15 1.58
C MET A 363 -12.24 10.47 0.83
N ARG A 364 -11.86 11.55 1.51
CA ARG A 364 -11.58 12.84 0.86
C ARG A 364 -10.14 12.84 0.41
N LEU A 365 -9.91 12.31 -0.79
CA LEU A 365 -8.63 12.33 -1.48
C LEU A 365 -8.85 12.96 -2.85
N PHE A 366 -7.94 13.83 -3.24
CA PHE A 366 -7.80 14.31 -4.61
C PHE A 366 -6.82 13.37 -5.30
N THR A 367 -7.32 12.42 -6.08
CA THR A 367 -6.49 11.50 -6.86
C THR A 367 -7.22 11.08 -8.12
N ASP A 368 -6.48 10.98 -9.21
CA ASP A 368 -6.96 10.37 -10.47
C ASP A 368 -6.76 8.85 -10.47
N THR A 369 -6.19 8.31 -9.38
CA THR A 369 -5.90 6.90 -9.23
C THR A 369 -7.04 6.20 -8.48
N ALA A 370 -7.73 5.29 -9.15
CA ALA A 370 -8.66 4.39 -8.50
C ALA A 370 -7.86 3.27 -7.80
N TYR A 371 -8.25 2.88 -6.59
CA TYR A 371 -7.64 1.73 -5.90
C TYR A 371 -8.71 0.69 -5.61
N SER A 372 -8.58 -0.48 -6.21
CA SER A 372 -9.42 -1.61 -5.89
C SER A 372 -8.61 -2.75 -5.31
N LEU A 373 -9.21 -3.46 -4.36
CA LEU A 373 -8.67 -4.67 -3.78
C LEU A 373 -9.65 -5.80 -4.01
N ALA A 374 -9.17 -6.89 -4.59
CA ALA A 374 -9.92 -8.12 -4.81
C ALA A 374 -9.25 -9.27 -4.05
N LEU A 375 -10.02 -10.01 -3.25
CA LEU A 375 -9.57 -11.25 -2.63
C LEU A 375 -10.09 -12.44 -3.42
N TYR A 376 -9.27 -13.49 -3.53
CA TYR A 376 -9.61 -14.75 -4.19
C TYR A 376 -9.20 -15.93 -3.32
N PRO A 377 -10.07 -16.93 -3.07
CA PRO A 377 -9.64 -18.16 -2.43
C PRO A 377 -8.81 -18.99 -3.42
N ARG A 378 -8.03 -19.94 -2.91
CA ARG A 378 -7.36 -20.96 -3.71
C ARG A 378 -7.81 -22.35 -3.30
N LYS A 379 -7.39 -23.36 -4.05
CA LYS A 379 -7.70 -24.78 -3.77
C LYS A 379 -7.35 -25.26 -2.36
N GLN A 380 -6.35 -24.64 -1.72
CA GLN A 380 -5.89 -25.03 -0.38
C GLN A 380 -6.68 -24.37 0.76
N PHE A 381 -7.53 -23.38 0.45
CA PHE A 381 -8.47 -22.78 1.40
C PHE A 381 -9.65 -23.73 1.60
#